data_AF-A0A0F8XZB1-F1
#
_entry.id   AF-A0A0F8XZB1-F1
#
_cell.length_a   1.000
_cell.length_b   1.000
_cell.length_c   1.000
_cell.angle_alpha   90.00
_cell.angle_beta   90.00
_cell.angle_gamma   90.00
#
_symmetry.space_group_name_H-M   'P 1'
#
loop_
_entity.id
_entity.type
_entity.pdbx_description
1 polymer ?
#
loop_
_entity_poly.entity_id
_entity_poly.type
_entity_poly.pdbx_seq_one_letter_code
_entity_poly.pdbx_strand_id
1 'polypeptide(L)'
;MKKVLFATTALVATAGVAAADVTFGGYGRFGIKYDEDASSTDLTTRMRLQIDATAESDAGVVFGARARINADGDGTTNGAGADFNGVRYFARSGGFEVGVGNIFGALESMPGQYPIDLGLTGLGYDYTAFSGADAYTSTGDGALNGVEVLYSAGDLSVHVSASDMNDRVAGYVAYTWS
;
A
#
# COMPACT_ATOMS: atom_id res chain seq x y z
N MET A 1 -18.18 -1.73 38.66
CA MET A 1 -17.10 -0.76 38.89
C MET A 1 -16.54 -0.34 37.53
N LYS A 2 -16.75 0.91 37.11
CA LYS A 2 -16.26 1.43 35.83
C LYS A 2 -14.83 1.94 36.01
N LYS A 3 -13.89 1.39 35.26
CA LYS A 3 -12.53 1.93 35.10
C LYS A 3 -12.28 1.98 33.59
N VAL A 4 -12.45 3.16 33.02
CA VAL A 4 -11.94 3.49 31.70
C VAL A 4 -11.05 4.70 31.90
N LEU A 5 -9.80 4.58 31.50
CA LEU A 5 -8.87 5.69 31.44
C LEU A 5 -8.28 5.69 30.03
N PHE A 6 -8.78 6.56 29.17
CA PHE A 6 -8.13 6.90 27.91
C PHE A 6 -7.28 8.14 28.15
N ALA A 7 -6.00 7.95 28.45
CA ALA A 7 -5.01 9.02 28.45
C ALA A 7 -4.37 9.09 27.05
N THR A 8 -5.07 9.70 26.09
CA THR A 8 -4.45 10.16 24.84
C THR A 8 -3.76 11.48 25.11
N THR A 9 -2.51 11.43 25.59
CA THR A 9 -1.57 12.54 25.52
C THR A 9 -0.50 12.19 24.49
N ALA A 10 -0.81 12.41 23.21
CA ALA A 10 0.23 12.51 22.20
C ALA A 10 0.86 13.90 22.35
N LEU A 11 1.98 13.95 23.08
CA LEU A 11 2.82 15.13 23.21
C LEU A 11 3.49 15.41 21.86
N VAL A 12 2.94 16.36 21.10
CA VAL A 12 3.54 16.94 19.91
C VAL A 12 4.77 17.74 20.32
N ALA A 13 5.96 17.29 19.92
CA ALA A 13 7.21 17.99 20.12
C ALA A 13 8.17 17.79 18.94
N THR A 14 7.99 18.61 17.89
CA THR A 14 9.03 19.22 17.02
C THR A 14 8.31 20.31 16.20
N ALA A 15 8.29 21.57 16.65
CA ALA A 15 9.21 22.65 16.30
C ALA A 15 9.18 23.10 14.80
N GLY A 16 8.27 24.04 14.48
CA GLY A 16 8.48 25.10 13.46
C GLY A 16 8.19 24.78 11.98
N VAL A 17 7.09 25.35 11.46
CA VAL A 17 6.74 25.56 10.03
C VAL A 17 6.37 24.27 9.24
N ALA A 18 5.08 24.15 8.90
CA ALA A 18 4.44 23.03 8.18
C ALA A 18 4.70 21.64 8.81
N ALA A 19 4.02 21.35 9.92
CA ALA A 19 4.07 20.03 10.54
C ALA A 19 3.42 19.00 9.61
N ALA A 20 4.20 18.07 9.08
CA ALA A 20 3.65 16.91 8.38
C ALA A 20 3.01 15.96 9.40
N ASP A 21 1.78 15.55 9.14
CA ASP A 21 1.12 14.48 9.86
C ASP A 21 1.73 13.15 9.43
N VAL A 22 2.34 12.44 10.37
CA VAL A 22 2.91 11.11 10.14
C VAL A 22 2.07 10.08 10.88
N THR A 23 1.57 9.09 10.15
CA THR A 23 0.80 7.98 10.69
C THR A 23 1.53 6.66 10.44
N PHE A 24 1.48 5.80 11.45
CA PHE A 24 1.99 4.44 11.40
C PHE A 24 0.80 3.49 11.46
N GLY A 25 0.67 2.64 10.45
CA GLY A 25 -0.33 1.57 10.37
C GLY A 25 0.32 0.23 10.12
N GLY A 26 -0.47 -0.84 10.09
CA GLY A 26 0.03 -2.17 9.75
C GLY A 26 -0.57 -3.28 10.58
N TYR A 27 0.06 -4.45 10.52
CA TYR A 27 -0.38 -5.65 11.22
C TYR A 27 0.77 -6.63 11.41
N GLY A 28 0.58 -7.60 12.31
CA GLY A 28 1.40 -8.79 12.41
C GLY A 28 0.53 -10.04 12.27
N ARG A 29 1.03 -11.04 11.54
CA ARG A 29 0.42 -12.37 11.45
C ARG A 29 1.49 -13.45 11.66
N PHE A 30 1.07 -14.59 12.18
CA PHE A 30 1.89 -15.78 12.29
C PHE A 30 1.00 -17.03 12.23
N GLY A 31 1.59 -18.17 11.87
CA GLY A 31 0.92 -19.46 11.92
C GLY A 31 1.77 -20.55 11.31
N ILE A 32 1.16 -21.72 11.08
CA ILE A 32 1.85 -22.89 10.53
C ILE A 32 1.39 -23.10 9.09
N LYS A 33 2.33 -23.33 8.18
CA LYS A 33 2.09 -23.73 6.79
C LYS A 33 2.69 -25.12 6.57
N TYR A 34 1.93 -26.00 5.94
CA TYR A 34 2.46 -27.24 5.37
C TYR A 34 2.83 -26.98 3.90
N ASP A 35 4.03 -27.36 3.49
CA ASP A 35 4.50 -27.30 2.11
C ASP A 35 4.69 -28.72 1.59
N GLU A 36 3.86 -29.12 0.63
CA GLU A 36 3.86 -30.50 0.10
C GLU A 36 5.13 -30.78 -0.72
N ASP A 37 5.56 -29.82 -1.54
CA ASP A 37 6.73 -29.94 -2.42
C ASP A 37 8.02 -30.10 -1.60
N ALA A 38 8.14 -29.35 -0.50
CA ALA A 38 9.25 -29.48 0.44
C ALA A 38 9.03 -30.59 1.49
N SER A 39 7.82 -31.16 1.55
CA SER A 39 7.38 -32.09 2.61
C SER A 39 7.67 -31.57 4.03
N SER A 40 7.49 -30.28 4.25
CA SER A 40 7.85 -29.57 5.49
C SER A 40 6.63 -28.95 6.17
N THR A 41 6.74 -28.73 7.48
CA THR A 41 5.76 -27.96 8.28
C THR A 41 6.48 -26.81 8.93
N ASP A 42 6.20 -25.61 8.44
CA ASP A 42 6.99 -24.42 8.71
C ASP A 42 6.20 -23.36 9.49
N LEU A 43 6.90 -22.68 10.39
CA LEU A 43 6.39 -21.45 11.00
C LEU A 43 6.48 -20.31 9.98
N THR A 44 5.34 -19.75 9.60
CA THR A 44 5.26 -18.55 8.76
C THR A 44 4.87 -17.33 9.59
N THR A 45 5.56 -16.23 9.36
CA THR A 45 5.31 -14.94 10.02
C THR A 45 5.30 -13.82 8.98
N ARG A 46 4.59 -12.74 9.27
CA ARG A 46 4.71 -11.47 8.55
C ARG A 46 4.38 -10.33 9.49
N MET A 47 5.30 -9.39 9.64
CA MET A 47 5.02 -8.08 10.20
C MET A 47 5.03 -7.06 9.06
N ARG A 48 4.04 -6.18 9.06
CA ARG A 48 3.96 -5.05 8.16
C ARG A 48 3.82 -3.78 8.95
N LEU A 49 4.70 -2.82 8.67
CA LEU A 49 4.58 -1.44 9.10
C LEU A 49 4.40 -0.56 7.86
N GLN A 50 3.34 0.23 7.84
CA GLN A 50 3.09 1.24 6.82
C GLN A 50 3.26 2.61 7.43
N ILE A 51 3.92 3.49 6.69
CA ILE A 51 4.25 4.85 7.09
C ILE A 51 3.68 5.77 6.03
N ASP A 52 2.75 6.61 6.46
CA ASP A 52 2.12 7.63 5.64
C ASP A 52 2.46 9.00 6.24
N ALA A 53 3.06 9.87 5.43
CA ALA A 53 3.35 11.24 5.82
C ALA A 53 2.61 12.20 4.89
N THR A 54 1.91 13.19 5.45
CA THR A 54 1.17 14.20 4.67
C THR A 54 1.36 15.60 5.23
N ALA A 55 1.40 16.60 4.36
CA ALA A 55 1.36 18.01 4.73
C ALA A 55 0.41 18.76 3.80
N GLU A 56 -0.47 19.58 4.36
CA GLU A 56 -1.36 20.45 3.59
C GLU A 56 -0.76 21.84 3.44
N SER A 57 -0.77 22.35 2.20
CA SER A 57 -0.37 23.72 1.90
C SER A 57 -1.51 24.70 2.11
N ASP A 58 -1.18 25.99 2.26
CA ASP A 58 -2.16 27.08 2.38
C ASP A 58 -3.12 27.19 1.18
N ALA A 59 -2.76 26.60 0.04
CA ALA A 59 -3.59 26.53 -1.16
C ALA A 59 -4.59 25.34 -1.17
N GLY A 60 -4.65 24.55 -0.10
CA GLY A 60 -5.50 23.36 0.02
C GLY A 60 -5.01 22.17 -0.81
N VAL A 61 -3.72 22.15 -1.18
CA VAL A 61 -3.08 20.98 -1.79
C VAL A 61 -2.39 20.16 -0.71
N VAL A 62 -2.72 18.88 -0.64
CA VAL A 62 -2.10 17.91 0.28
C VAL A 62 -0.96 17.21 -0.46
N PHE A 63 0.26 17.36 0.04
CA PHE A 63 1.42 16.59 -0.39
C PHE A 63 1.63 15.43 0.56
N GLY A 64 2.12 14.31 0.05
CA GLY A 64 2.42 13.18 0.92
C GLY A 64 3.35 12.16 0.32
N ALA A 65 3.75 11.23 1.17
CA ALA A 65 4.56 10.09 0.83
C ALA A 65 4.10 8.84 1.60
N ARG A 66 4.17 7.69 0.95
CA ARG A 66 3.92 6.39 1.56
C ARG A 66 5.11 5.46 1.35
N ALA A 67 5.54 4.84 2.43
CA ALA A 67 6.48 3.72 2.40
C ALA A 67 6.03 2.63 3.37
N ARG A 68 6.58 1.43 3.22
CA ARG A 68 6.25 0.25 4.00
C ARG A 68 7.49 -0.59 4.24
N ILE A 69 7.51 -1.23 5.40
CA ILE A 69 8.43 -2.32 5.74
C ILE A 69 7.62 -3.60 5.89
N ASN A 70 8.06 -4.67 5.23
CA ASN A 70 7.53 -6.03 5.41
C ASN A 70 8.65 -6.94 5.91
N ALA A 71 8.49 -7.50 7.10
CA ALA A 71 9.39 -8.50 7.63
C ALA A 71 8.70 -9.87 7.55
N ASP A 72 9.20 -10.74 6.67
CA ASP A 72 8.61 -12.05 6.38
C ASP A 72 9.43 -13.18 7.01
N GLY A 73 8.74 -14.25 7.40
CA GLY A 73 9.36 -15.48 7.86
C GLY A 73 8.86 -16.70 7.08
N ASP A 74 9.80 -17.58 6.73
CA ASP A 74 9.63 -18.68 5.77
C ASP A 74 10.06 -20.05 6.34
N GLY A 75 9.89 -20.26 7.65
CA GLY A 75 10.27 -21.51 8.34
C GLY A 75 11.75 -21.64 8.66
N THR A 76 12.63 -21.08 7.82
CA THR A 76 14.08 -21.11 8.04
C THR A 76 14.59 -19.79 8.60
N THR A 77 14.11 -18.67 8.08
CA THR A 77 14.51 -17.33 8.49
C THR A 77 13.31 -16.53 9.00
N ASN A 78 13.57 -15.56 9.88
CA ASN A 78 12.56 -14.63 10.37
C ASN A 78 13.05 -13.20 10.17
N GLY A 79 12.25 -12.39 9.49
CA GLY A 79 12.59 -11.00 9.15
C GLY A 79 13.27 -10.83 7.79
N ALA A 80 13.15 -11.79 6.89
CA ALA A 80 13.58 -11.63 5.51
C ALA A 80 12.86 -10.44 4.87
N GLY A 81 13.62 -9.59 4.16
CA GLY A 81 13.08 -8.45 3.43
C GLY A 81 12.58 -7.28 4.29
N ALA A 82 12.97 -7.22 5.58
CA ALA A 82 12.62 -6.15 6.52
C ALA A 82 13.26 -4.78 6.20
N ASP A 83 13.06 -4.34 4.96
CA ASP A 83 13.53 -3.10 4.39
C ASP A 83 12.34 -2.27 3.92
N PHE A 84 12.60 -0.98 3.67
CA PHE A 84 11.63 -0.14 2.98
C PHE A 84 11.41 -0.65 1.54
N ASN A 85 10.16 -0.63 1.12
CA ASN A 85 9.84 -0.65 -0.30
C ASN A 85 10.14 0.71 -0.96
N GLY A 86 10.01 0.77 -2.28
CA GLY A 86 9.99 2.05 -2.99
C GLY A 86 8.92 3.00 -2.45
N VAL A 87 9.26 4.29 -2.37
CA VAL A 87 8.36 5.32 -1.84
C VAL A 87 7.39 5.77 -2.94
N ARG A 88 6.12 5.92 -2.58
CA ARG A 88 5.14 6.65 -3.39
C ARG A 88 5.08 8.07 -2.90
N TYR A 89 5.25 9.05 -3.77
CA TYR A 89 4.99 10.47 -3.48
C TYR A 89 3.70 10.88 -4.15
N PHE A 90 2.94 11.78 -3.55
CA PHE A 90 1.70 12.26 -4.16
C PHE A 90 1.38 13.71 -3.80
N ALA A 91 0.55 14.32 -4.65
CA ALA A 91 -0.12 15.57 -4.39
C ALA A 91 -1.62 15.42 -4.71
N ARG A 92 -2.48 15.93 -3.83
CA ARG A 92 -3.94 15.81 -3.95
C ARG A 92 -4.62 17.16 -3.76
N SER A 93 -5.61 17.44 -4.59
CA SER A 93 -6.49 18.60 -4.46
C SER A 93 -7.89 18.27 -4.98
N GLY A 94 -8.90 18.50 -4.16
CA GLY A 94 -10.28 18.10 -4.46
C GLY A 94 -10.38 16.61 -4.80
N GLY A 95 -10.99 16.29 -5.94
CA GLY A 95 -11.12 14.93 -6.42
C GLY A 95 -9.87 14.35 -7.10
N PHE A 96 -8.82 15.14 -7.34
CA PHE A 96 -7.63 14.73 -8.08
C PHE A 96 -6.47 14.37 -7.17
N GLU A 97 -5.78 13.28 -7.49
CA GLU A 97 -4.48 12.90 -6.91
C GLU A 97 -3.50 12.52 -8.02
N VAL A 98 -2.29 13.09 -7.97
CA VAL A 98 -1.17 12.70 -8.83
C VAL A 98 -0.14 11.99 -7.96
N GLY A 99 0.23 10.76 -8.34
CA GLY A 99 1.22 9.94 -7.66
C GLY A 99 2.44 9.67 -8.54
N VAL A 100 3.62 9.55 -7.94
CA VAL A 100 4.87 9.17 -8.61
C VAL A 100 5.71 8.22 -7.74
N GLY A 101 6.64 7.50 -8.37
CA GLY A 101 7.49 6.52 -7.68
C GLY A 101 6.84 5.14 -7.68
N ASN A 102 6.72 4.53 -6.50
CA ASN A 102 6.04 3.26 -6.31
C ASN A 102 4.51 3.43 -6.40
N ILE A 103 3.99 3.58 -7.61
CA ILE A 103 2.57 3.84 -7.89
C ILE A 103 1.68 2.63 -7.57
N PHE A 104 0.37 2.85 -7.46
CA PHE A 104 -0.58 1.73 -7.31
C PHE A 104 -0.71 0.94 -8.61
N GLY A 105 -0.71 1.65 -9.75
CA GLY A 105 -0.92 1.09 -11.07
C GLY A 105 -2.40 0.81 -11.34
N ALA A 106 -2.91 1.30 -12.47
CA ALA A 106 -4.36 1.39 -12.68
C ALA A 106 -5.07 0.03 -12.72
N LEU A 107 -4.50 -0.98 -13.37
CA LEU A 107 -5.17 -2.29 -13.47
C LEU A 107 -5.17 -3.04 -12.13
N GLU A 108 -4.11 -2.86 -11.34
CA GLU A 108 -3.95 -3.49 -10.03
C GLU A 108 -4.89 -2.89 -8.97
N SER A 109 -5.22 -1.60 -9.09
CA SER A 109 -6.11 -0.88 -8.18
C SER A 109 -7.57 -0.86 -8.64
N MET A 110 -7.91 -1.53 -9.75
CA MET A 110 -9.25 -1.48 -10.31
C MET A 110 -10.30 -2.03 -9.32
N PRO A 111 -11.47 -1.39 -9.17
CA PRO A 111 -12.53 -1.92 -8.33
C PRO A 111 -12.94 -3.34 -8.74
N GLY A 112 -13.05 -4.24 -7.76
CA GLY A 112 -13.36 -5.65 -8.00
C GLY A 112 -12.16 -6.53 -8.36
N GLN A 113 -10.92 -6.00 -8.29
CA GLN A 113 -9.69 -6.73 -8.65
C GLN A 113 -9.25 -7.79 -7.61
N TYR A 114 -9.71 -7.73 -6.36
CA TYR A 114 -9.39 -8.72 -5.32
C TYR A 114 -10.61 -9.03 -4.45
N PRO A 115 -11.67 -9.66 -5.00
CA PRO A 115 -12.92 -9.89 -4.27
C PRO A 115 -12.75 -10.87 -3.11
N ILE A 116 -11.76 -11.75 -3.15
CA ILE A 116 -11.53 -12.72 -2.09
C ILE A 116 -10.04 -13.11 -1.99
N ASP A 117 -9.46 -12.91 -0.80
CA ASP A 117 -8.20 -13.52 -0.38
C ASP A 117 -8.50 -14.46 0.78
N LEU A 118 -8.24 -15.76 0.60
CA LEU A 118 -8.50 -16.77 1.62
C LEU A 118 -7.20 -17.36 2.16
N GLY A 119 -7.15 -17.51 3.48
CA GLY A 119 -6.14 -18.28 4.17
C GLY A 119 -4.99 -17.46 4.76
N LEU A 120 -4.15 -18.15 5.54
CA LEU A 120 -3.07 -17.53 6.32
C LEU A 120 -2.06 -16.78 5.46
N THR A 121 -1.77 -17.27 4.26
CA THR A 121 -0.77 -16.70 3.33
C THR A 121 -1.38 -16.03 2.09
N GLY A 122 -2.70 -16.15 1.88
CA GLY A 122 -3.38 -15.72 0.64
C GLY A 122 -3.39 -16.76 -0.48
N LEU A 123 -2.73 -17.92 -0.28
CA LEU A 123 -2.73 -19.10 -1.18
C LEU A 123 -2.39 -18.83 -2.67
N GLY A 124 -1.80 -17.69 -3.02
CA GLY A 124 -1.15 -17.46 -4.32
C GLY A 124 -2.10 -17.42 -5.52
N TYR A 125 -3.27 -16.81 -5.40
CA TYR A 125 -4.12 -16.55 -6.57
C TYR A 125 -3.45 -15.54 -7.49
N ASP A 126 -2.94 -16.02 -8.63
CA ASP A 126 -2.54 -15.15 -9.74
C ASP A 126 -3.78 -14.75 -10.55
N TYR A 127 -4.15 -13.48 -10.46
CA TYR A 127 -5.19 -12.90 -11.30
C TYR A 127 -4.64 -12.72 -12.73
N THR A 128 -4.95 -13.69 -13.59
CA THR A 128 -4.38 -13.80 -14.95
C THR A 128 -4.75 -12.67 -15.89
N ALA A 129 -5.91 -12.02 -15.69
CA ALA A 129 -6.38 -10.94 -16.57
C ALA A 129 -5.48 -9.69 -16.54
N PHE A 130 -4.70 -9.51 -15.47
CA PHE A 130 -3.85 -8.35 -15.27
C PHE A 130 -2.44 -8.74 -14.80
N SER A 131 -2.03 -9.98 -15.12
CA SER A 131 -0.71 -10.50 -14.80
C SER A 131 0.37 -9.59 -15.39
N GLY A 132 1.29 -9.15 -14.53
CA GLY A 132 2.37 -8.26 -14.90
C GLY A 132 1.94 -6.80 -15.10
N ALA A 133 0.76 -6.36 -14.63
CA ALA A 133 0.38 -4.95 -14.51
C ALA A 133 1.36 -4.16 -13.62
N ASP A 134 1.38 -2.83 -13.77
CA ASP A 134 2.09 -1.98 -12.82
C ASP A 134 1.37 -2.09 -11.48
N ALA A 135 2.12 -2.26 -10.41
CA ALA A 135 1.59 -2.56 -9.09
C ALA A 135 2.44 -1.93 -7.99
N TYR A 136 1.81 -1.55 -6.89
CA TYR A 136 2.52 -1.13 -5.68
C TYR A 136 3.31 -2.30 -5.09
N THR A 137 4.64 -2.27 -5.18
CA THR A 137 5.45 -3.30 -4.52
C THR A 137 5.44 -3.08 -3.01
N SER A 138 5.33 -4.16 -2.26
CA SER A 138 5.40 -4.12 -0.79
C SER A 138 6.75 -4.60 -0.24
N THR A 139 7.74 -4.90 -1.09
CA THR A 139 9.02 -5.49 -0.69
C THR A 139 10.17 -4.93 -1.52
N GLY A 140 11.27 -4.55 -0.86
CA GLY A 140 12.58 -4.26 -1.45
C GLY A 140 12.62 -3.12 -2.49
N ASP A 141 13.78 -3.03 -3.15
CA ASP A 141 14.05 -2.16 -4.29
C ASP A 141 13.57 -2.84 -5.59
N GLY A 142 12.29 -2.66 -5.90
CA GLY A 142 11.65 -3.28 -7.08
C GLY A 142 10.40 -2.54 -7.54
N ALA A 143 10.16 -1.35 -7.00
CA ALA A 143 9.06 -0.51 -7.44
C ALA A 143 9.41 0.03 -8.82
N LEU A 144 8.56 -0.25 -9.80
CA LEU A 144 8.66 0.47 -11.06
C LEU A 144 8.37 1.93 -10.78
N ASN A 145 9.28 2.80 -11.20
CA ASN A 145 9.04 4.22 -11.12
C ASN A 145 7.98 4.57 -12.15
N GLY A 146 6.80 4.96 -11.68
CA GLY A 146 5.69 5.33 -12.54
C GLY A 146 5.12 6.68 -12.16
N VAL A 147 4.17 7.12 -12.97
CA VAL A 147 3.28 8.25 -12.71
C VAL A 147 1.85 7.78 -12.80
N GLU A 148 0.99 8.30 -11.95
CA GLU A 148 -0.43 8.01 -12.00
C GLU A 148 -1.28 9.23 -11.67
N VAL A 149 -2.49 9.24 -12.21
CA VAL A 149 -3.52 10.22 -11.91
C VAL A 149 -4.77 9.47 -11.50
N LEU A 150 -5.28 9.79 -10.32
CA LEU A 150 -6.54 9.30 -9.80
C LEU A 150 -7.52 10.47 -9.75
N TYR A 151 -8.76 10.21 -10.12
CA TYR A 151 -9.85 11.14 -10.00
C TYR A 151 -11.07 10.45 -9.40
N SER A 152 -11.69 11.08 -8.41
CA SER A 152 -13.00 10.67 -7.92
C SER A 152 -13.95 11.86 -7.78
N ALA A 153 -15.20 11.65 -8.19
CA ALA A 153 -16.28 12.61 -8.02
C ALA A 153 -17.61 11.87 -7.89
N GLY A 154 -18.20 11.91 -6.69
CA GLY A 154 -19.38 11.10 -6.38
C GLY A 154 -19.08 9.62 -6.62
N ASP A 155 -19.89 8.98 -7.45
CA ASP A 155 -19.77 7.55 -7.75
C ASP A 155 -18.77 7.24 -8.88
N LEU A 156 -18.22 8.26 -9.54
CA LEU A 156 -17.22 8.11 -10.59
C LEU A 156 -15.82 7.98 -9.98
N SER A 157 -15.09 6.97 -10.45
CA SER A 157 -13.64 6.84 -10.23
C SER A 157 -12.92 6.60 -11.54
N VAL A 158 -11.78 7.26 -11.72
CA VAL A 158 -10.89 7.13 -12.87
C VAL A 158 -9.47 6.99 -12.34
N HIS A 159 -8.69 6.09 -12.94
CA HIS A 159 -7.27 5.97 -12.65
C HIS A 159 -6.54 5.72 -13.96
N VAL A 160 -5.52 6.51 -14.24
CA VAL A 160 -4.59 6.31 -15.36
C VAL A 160 -3.18 6.25 -14.80
N SER A 161 -2.36 5.31 -15.28
CA SER A 161 -0.97 5.17 -14.90
C SER A 161 -0.07 4.95 -16.10
N ALA A 162 1.18 5.40 -15.99
CA ALA A 162 2.24 5.11 -16.93
C ALA A 162 3.53 4.73 -16.20
N SER A 163 4.30 3.81 -16.77
CA SER A 163 5.60 3.39 -16.26
C SER A 163 6.58 3.10 -17.40
N ASP A 164 7.88 3.19 -17.11
CA ASP A 164 8.94 2.87 -18.07
C ASP A 164 9.07 1.35 -18.30
N MET A 165 8.39 0.51 -17.51
CA MET A 165 8.37 -0.93 -17.78
C MET A 165 7.48 -1.20 -18.99
N ASN A 166 8.09 -1.67 -20.07
CA ASN A 166 7.41 -1.97 -21.34
C ASN A 166 6.66 -0.77 -21.94
N ASP A 167 7.06 0.46 -21.61
CA ASP A 167 6.41 1.71 -22.03
C ASP A 167 4.89 1.69 -21.78
N ARG A 168 4.47 1.13 -20.63
CA ARG A 168 3.06 0.87 -20.40
C ARG A 168 2.31 2.15 -20.04
N VAL A 169 1.13 2.29 -20.65
CA VAL A 169 0.05 3.18 -20.21
C VAL A 169 -1.20 2.34 -19.99
N ALA A 170 -1.84 2.48 -18.83
CA ALA A 170 -3.05 1.75 -18.47
C ALA A 170 -4.05 2.65 -17.77
N GLY A 171 -5.32 2.26 -17.77
CA GLY A 171 -6.34 3.00 -17.04
C GLY A 171 -7.66 2.23 -16.87
N TYR A 172 -8.43 2.63 -15.88
CA TYR A 172 -9.83 2.22 -15.71
C TYR A 172 -10.73 3.42 -15.46
N VAL A 173 -12.00 3.21 -15.76
CA VAL A 173 -13.12 4.07 -15.36
C VAL A 173 -14.15 3.16 -14.69
N ALA A 174 -14.60 3.51 -13.50
CA ALA A 174 -15.63 2.78 -12.78
C ALA A 174 -16.69 3.75 -12.26
N TYR A 175 -17.94 3.28 -12.26
CA TYR A 175 -19.09 4.00 -11.75
C TYR A 175 -19.91 3.05 -10.89
N THR A 176 -20.18 3.44 -9.64
CA THR A 176 -21.00 2.62 -8.73
C THR A 176 -22.43 3.14 -8.75
N TRP A 177 -23.37 2.36 -9.29
CA TRP A 177 -24.78 2.73 -9.25
C TRP A 177 -25.43 2.21 -7.95
N SER A 178 -26.01 3.11 -7.14
CA SER A 178 -26.77 2.79 -5.93
C SER A 178 -28.27 2.83 -6.15
#